data_AF-A0A0Q7Z0A6-F1
#
_entry.id   AF-A0A0Q7Z0A6-F1
#
_cell.length_a   1.000
_cell.length_b   1.000
_cell.length_c   1.000
_cell.angle_alpha   90.00
_cell.angle_beta   90.00
_cell.angle_gamma   90.00
#
_symmetry.space_group_name_H-M   'P 1'
#
loop_
_entity.id
_entity.type
_entity.pdbx_description
1 polymer ?
#
loop_
_entity_poly.entity_id
_entity_poly.type
_entity_poly.pdbx_seq_one_letter_code
_entity_poly.pdbx_strand_id
1 'polypeptide(L)'
;MVEAVWGSDPRFSDGVNFRFVRSEGRAFPARRCLIPASEFRMGTGDHRYRVTLDSGNFFYLAAIWDPPLADWPLSYRIVTMPAGADIIPYQSRHGLIIQRRDVMRWLDGTGIDKDLLAELPRHSLFVEPLKAQAALPL
;
A
#
# COMPACT_ATOMS: atom_id res chain seq x y z
N MET A 1 4.15 -15.49 -10.78
CA MET A 1 3.24 -14.83 -9.81
C MET A 1 2.79 -15.90 -8.83
N VAL A 2 2.67 -15.59 -7.54
CA VAL A 2 2.29 -16.56 -6.50
C VAL A 2 1.10 -16.02 -5.72
N GLU A 3 0.30 -16.92 -5.17
CA GLU A 3 -0.80 -16.58 -4.26
C GLU A 3 -0.30 -16.56 -2.82
N ALA A 4 -0.74 -15.57 -2.05
CA ALA A 4 -0.36 -15.38 -0.67
C ALA A 4 -1.50 -14.72 0.12
N VAL A 5 -1.60 -15.02 1.40
CA VAL A 5 -2.58 -14.41 2.29
C VAL A 5 -2.18 -12.97 2.61
N TRP A 6 -3.14 -12.05 2.54
CA TRP A 6 -2.91 -10.67 2.94
C TRP A 6 -3.06 -10.52 4.46
N GLY A 7 -1.94 -10.42 5.15
CA GLY A 7 -1.86 -10.19 6.60
C GLY A 7 -0.71 -10.93 7.29
N SER A 8 -0.46 -10.58 8.55
CA SER A 8 0.43 -11.33 9.45
C SER A 8 -0.25 -12.56 10.02
N ASP A 9 0.57 -13.54 10.40
CA ASP A 9 0.16 -14.63 11.26
C ASP A 9 -0.33 -14.09 12.62
N PRO A 10 -1.62 -14.26 12.97
CA PRO A 10 -2.20 -13.71 14.17
C PRO A 10 -1.67 -14.35 15.46
N ARG A 11 -1.04 -15.53 15.37
CA ARG A 11 -0.46 -16.24 16.53
C ARG A 11 0.68 -15.47 17.19
N PHE A 12 1.33 -14.58 16.45
CA PHE A 12 2.41 -13.71 16.94
C PHE A 12 1.93 -12.28 17.25
N SER A 13 0.62 -12.06 17.36
CA SER A 13 0.03 -10.72 17.44
C SER A 13 -1.27 -10.71 18.24
N ASP A 14 -1.36 -11.52 19.30
CA ASP A 14 -2.53 -11.62 20.18
C ASP A 14 -3.85 -11.85 19.42
N GLY A 15 -3.81 -12.63 18.33
CA GLY A 15 -4.97 -12.89 17.48
C GLY A 15 -5.22 -11.84 16.40
N VAL A 16 -4.45 -10.74 16.35
CA VAL A 16 -4.62 -9.65 15.39
C VAL A 16 -3.90 -9.94 14.07
N ASN A 17 -4.65 -9.87 12.97
CA ASN A 17 -4.10 -9.94 11.62
C ASN A 17 -3.72 -8.52 11.11
N PHE A 18 -2.43 -8.20 11.11
CA PHE A 18 -1.94 -6.93 10.60
C PHE A 18 -1.73 -7.01 9.09
N ARG A 19 -2.51 -6.26 8.32
CA ARG A 19 -2.44 -6.17 6.85
C ARG A 19 -1.40 -5.18 6.32
N PHE A 20 -0.91 -4.31 7.20
CA PHE A 20 -0.07 -3.17 6.85
C PHE A 20 1.16 -3.09 7.74
N VAL A 21 2.24 -2.53 7.20
CA VAL A 21 3.45 -2.13 7.94
C VAL A 21 3.81 -0.70 7.57
N ARG A 22 4.30 0.09 8.54
CA ARG A 22 4.72 1.48 8.33
C ARG A 22 6.13 1.55 7.76
N SER A 23 6.38 2.42 6.77
CA SER A 23 7.70 2.61 6.19
C SER A 23 8.67 3.36 7.10
N GLU A 24 8.17 4.25 7.96
CA GLU A 24 9.00 5.13 8.77
C GLU A 24 9.88 4.34 9.74
N GLY A 25 11.17 4.69 9.78
CA GLY A 25 12.15 4.04 10.66
C GLY A 25 12.45 2.58 10.29
N ARG A 26 12.05 2.09 9.11
CA ARG A 26 12.30 0.72 8.66
C ARG A 26 13.18 0.68 7.41
N ALA A 27 14.14 -0.25 7.41
CA ALA A 27 15.11 -0.43 6.32
C ALA A 27 14.76 -1.55 5.32
N PHE A 28 13.68 -2.32 5.56
CA PHE A 28 13.21 -3.45 4.73
C PHE A 28 14.33 -4.26 4.03
N PRO A 29 15.29 -4.86 4.76
CA PRO A 29 16.51 -5.44 4.17
C PRO A 29 16.28 -6.73 3.37
N ALA A 30 15.15 -7.41 3.56
CA ALA A 30 14.82 -8.64 2.85
C ALA A 30 13.30 -8.81 2.70
N ARG A 31 12.91 -9.87 1.99
CA ARG A 31 11.54 -10.32 1.80
C ARG A 31 10.60 -9.27 1.18
N ARG A 32 11.13 -8.44 0.30
CA ARG A 32 10.37 -7.46 -0.46
C ARG A 32 9.61 -8.15 -1.58
N CYS A 33 8.37 -7.76 -1.79
CA CYS A 33 7.54 -8.18 -2.91
C CYS A 33 6.68 -7.01 -3.39
N LEU A 34 5.98 -7.22 -4.51
CA LEU A 34 5.15 -6.22 -5.15
C LEU A 34 3.74 -6.78 -5.34
N ILE A 35 2.75 -5.96 -5.05
CA ILE A 35 1.34 -6.26 -5.30
C ILE A 35 0.90 -5.44 -6.51
N PRO A 36 0.75 -6.02 -7.71
CA PRO A 36 0.24 -5.30 -8.86
C PRO A 36 -1.21 -4.88 -8.60
N ALA A 37 -1.52 -3.61 -8.86
CA ALA A 37 -2.84 -3.05 -8.64
C ALA A 37 -3.18 -2.00 -9.70
N SER A 38 -4.42 -2.02 -10.19
CA SER A 38 -4.97 -0.95 -11.03
C SER A 38 -5.61 0.16 -10.19
N GLU A 39 -6.07 -0.18 -8.98
CA GLU A 39 -6.68 0.72 -8.01
C GLU A 39 -6.38 0.26 -6.58
N PHE A 40 -6.46 1.17 -5.63
CA PHE A 40 -6.69 0.81 -4.22
C PHE A 40 -7.91 1.54 -3.67
N ARG A 41 -8.46 1.03 -2.57
CA ARG A 41 -9.64 1.60 -1.92
C ARG A 41 -9.30 2.08 -0.52
N MET A 42 -9.88 3.20 -0.14
CA MET A 42 -9.65 3.84 1.16
C MET A 42 -10.94 4.40 1.75
N GLY A 43 -10.87 4.79 3.03
CA GLY A 43 -11.99 5.34 3.78
C GLY A 43 -12.81 4.31 4.57
N THR A 44 -13.71 4.82 5.41
CA THR A 44 -14.48 4.06 6.40
C THR A 44 -15.95 4.43 6.35
N GLY A 45 -16.83 3.47 6.67
CA GLY A 45 -18.28 3.70 6.65
C GLY A 45 -18.76 4.10 5.26
N ASP A 46 -19.47 5.22 5.17
CA ASP A 46 -20.05 5.73 3.92
C ASP A 46 -19.07 6.55 3.06
N HIS A 47 -17.94 6.96 3.62
CA HIS A 47 -16.89 7.65 2.89
C HIS A 47 -15.91 6.63 2.31
N ARG A 48 -16.27 6.03 1.17
CA ARG A 48 -15.39 5.12 0.44
C ARG A 48 -14.90 5.76 -0.84
N TYR A 49 -13.60 5.62 -1.09
CA TYR A 49 -12.95 6.16 -2.26
C TYR A 49 -12.20 5.07 -3.03
N ARG A 50 -12.14 5.23 -4.34
CA ARG A 50 -11.24 4.57 -5.26
C ARG A 50 -10.10 5.52 -5.56
N VAL A 51 -8.89 4.98 -5.62
CA VAL A 51 -7.70 5.72 -6.03
C VAL A 51 -7.05 5.00 -7.20
N THR A 52 -6.74 5.74 -8.24
CA THR A 52 -6.03 5.29 -9.45
C THR A 52 -4.86 6.22 -9.74
N LEU A 53 -3.94 5.79 -10.61
CA LEU A 53 -3.00 6.73 -11.22
C LEU A 53 -3.74 7.61 -12.22
N ASP A 54 -3.44 8.91 -12.20
CA ASP A 54 -4.01 9.88 -13.15
C ASP A 54 -3.72 9.50 -14.61
N SER A 55 -2.56 8.88 -14.86
CA SER A 55 -2.18 8.40 -16.19
C SER A 55 -2.99 7.20 -16.70
N GLY A 56 -3.92 6.64 -15.91
CA GLY A 56 -4.67 5.43 -16.23
C GLY A 56 -3.86 4.12 -16.24
N ASN A 57 -2.59 4.17 -15.83
CA ASN A 57 -1.73 2.98 -15.75
C ASN A 57 -1.97 2.21 -14.44
N PHE A 58 -1.57 0.94 -14.43
CA PHE A 58 -1.43 0.19 -13.19
C PHE A 58 -0.13 0.59 -12.46
N PHE A 59 -0.08 0.25 -11.18
CA PHE A 59 1.09 0.46 -10.32
C PHE A 59 1.33 -0.78 -9.47
N TYR A 60 2.39 -0.73 -8.67
CA TYR A 60 2.64 -1.75 -7.67
C TYR A 60 2.54 -1.13 -6.28
N LEU A 61 2.05 -1.90 -5.32
CA LEU A 61 2.22 -1.59 -3.90
C LEU A 61 3.43 -2.33 -3.37
N ALA A 62 4.34 -1.62 -2.70
CA ALA A 62 5.42 -2.23 -1.97
C ALA A 62 4.85 -3.09 -0.83
N ALA A 63 5.36 -4.30 -0.69
CA ALA A 63 4.97 -5.22 0.36
C ALA A 63 6.18 -6.00 0.88
N ILE A 64 6.03 -6.56 2.07
CA ILE A 64 6.92 -7.57 2.61
C ILE A 64 6.18 -8.90 2.70
N TRP A 65 6.83 -9.99 2.36
CA TRP A 65 6.29 -11.34 2.50
C TRP A 65 6.90 -12.07 3.69
N ASP A 66 6.16 -13.02 4.24
CA ASP A 66 6.60 -13.92 5.30
C ASP A 66 6.41 -15.36 4.84
N PRO A 67 7.42 -16.25 5.04
CA PRO A 67 7.33 -17.63 4.60
C PRO A 67 6.20 -18.38 5.32
N PRO A 68 5.63 -19.44 4.71
CA PRO A 68 4.72 -20.32 5.41
C PRO A 68 5.35 -20.85 6.71
N LEU A 69 4.56 -20.93 7.77
CA LEU A 69 5.01 -21.45 9.06
C LEU A 69 3.91 -22.29 9.71
N ALA A 70 4.22 -23.57 9.95
CA ALA A 70 3.22 -24.57 10.37
C ALA A 70 2.01 -24.58 9.41
N ASP A 71 0.81 -24.34 9.93
CA ASP A 71 -0.46 -24.24 9.20
C ASP A 71 -0.75 -22.84 8.64
N TRP A 72 0.09 -21.84 8.91
CA TRP A 72 -0.05 -20.51 8.33
C TRP A 72 0.60 -20.46 6.94
N PRO A 73 -0.14 -20.04 5.89
CA PRO A 73 0.36 -20.02 4.52
C PRO A 73 1.37 -18.90 4.27
N LEU A 74 1.97 -18.90 3.08
CA LEU A 74 2.71 -17.75 2.55
C LEU A 74 1.83 -16.50 2.70
N SER A 75 2.37 -15.46 3.32
CA SER A 75 1.59 -14.25 3.56
C SER A 75 2.39 -12.98 3.26
N TYR A 76 1.70 -11.85 3.19
CA TYR A 76 2.32 -10.56 2.93
C TYR A 76 1.61 -9.41 3.64
N ARG A 77 2.32 -8.31 3.79
CA ARG A 77 1.82 -7.05 4.35
C ARG A 77 2.23 -5.89 3.45
N ILE A 78 1.29 -5.00 3.18
CA ILE A 78 1.54 -3.82 2.36
C ILE A 78 2.28 -2.79 3.21
N VAL A 79 3.36 -2.25 2.65
CA VAL A 79 4.08 -1.12 3.22
C VAL A 79 3.25 0.14 3.00
N THR A 80 3.11 0.95 4.04
CA THR A 80 2.34 2.19 4.04
C THR A 80 3.22 3.38 4.35
N MET A 81 2.88 4.51 3.77
CA MET A 81 3.55 5.80 3.97
C MET A 81 2.55 6.88 4.43
N PRO A 82 3.02 8.01 4.98
CA PRO A 82 2.19 9.20 5.14
C PRO A 82 1.51 9.56 3.82
N ALA A 83 0.26 9.99 3.88
CA ALA A 83 -0.47 10.35 2.68
C ALA A 83 0.09 11.61 2.01
N GLY A 84 0.17 11.54 0.69
CA GLY A 84 0.51 12.71 -0.13
C GLY A 84 -0.62 13.71 -0.30
N ALA A 85 -0.32 14.84 -0.96
CA ALA A 85 -1.22 15.95 -1.23
C ALA A 85 -2.54 15.53 -1.89
N ASP A 86 -2.51 14.53 -2.78
CA ASP A 86 -3.70 14.02 -3.46
C ASP A 86 -4.59 13.16 -2.53
N ILE A 87 -4.03 12.58 -1.45
CA ILE A 87 -4.71 11.60 -0.57
C ILE A 87 -5.01 12.15 0.82
N ILE A 88 -4.19 13.07 1.33
CA ILE A 88 -4.28 13.62 2.68
C ILE A 88 -5.68 14.19 3.03
N PRO A 89 -6.49 14.75 2.10
CA PRO A 89 -7.84 15.19 2.44
C PRO A 89 -8.80 14.06 2.81
N TYR A 90 -8.48 12.82 2.43
CA TYR A 90 -9.36 11.66 2.56
C TYR A 90 -8.86 10.64 3.58
N GLN A 91 -7.55 10.44 3.68
CA GLN A 91 -6.93 9.49 4.59
C GLN A 91 -5.50 9.91 4.94
N SER A 92 -5.07 9.66 6.17
CA SER A 92 -3.73 10.06 6.65
C SER A 92 -2.59 9.19 6.11
N ARG A 93 -2.89 8.03 5.53
CA ARG A 93 -1.91 7.07 5.00
C ARG A 93 -2.45 6.33 3.79
N HIS A 94 -1.55 5.93 2.90
CA HIS A 94 -1.84 4.97 1.84
C HIS A 94 -0.69 3.97 1.67
N GLY A 95 -0.90 2.97 0.82
CA GLY A 95 0.16 2.04 0.46
C GLY A 95 1.28 2.75 -0.30
N LEU A 96 2.52 2.35 -0.06
CA LEU A 96 3.69 2.86 -0.75
C LEU A 96 3.63 2.41 -2.22
N ILE A 97 3.48 3.37 -3.13
CA ILE A 97 3.33 3.12 -4.56
C ILE A 97 4.69 3.03 -5.22
N ILE A 98 4.95 1.91 -5.89
CA ILE A 98 6.14 1.68 -6.70
C ILE A 98 5.76 1.81 -8.17
N GLN A 99 6.41 2.74 -8.87
CA GLN A 99 6.26 2.90 -10.30
C GLN A 99 7.05 1.83 -11.05
N ARG A 100 6.63 1.52 -12.28
CA ARG A 100 7.23 0.46 -13.10
C ARG A 100 8.76 0.56 -13.22
N ARG A 101 9.30 1.78 -13.32
CA ARG A 101 10.75 2.03 -13.42
C ARG A 101 11.53 1.69 -12.15
N ASP A 102 10.86 1.66 -11.00
CA ASP A 102 11.46 1.47 -9.68
C ASP A 102 11.23 0.05 -9.12
N VAL A 103 10.63 -0.84 -9.91
CA VAL A 103 10.35 -2.25 -9.54
C VAL A 103 11.60 -2.96 -9.04
N MET A 104 12.71 -2.87 -9.80
CA MET A 104 13.92 -3.58 -9.43
C MET A 104 14.58 -2.97 -8.20
N ARG A 105 14.66 -1.63 -8.11
CA ARG A 105 15.16 -0.91 -6.91
C ARG A 105 14.49 -1.39 -5.63
N TRP A 106 13.17 -1.60 -5.67
CA TRP A 106 12.46 -2.19 -4.53
C TRP A 106 12.85 -3.66 -4.31
N LEU A 107 12.82 -4.51 -5.34
CA LEU A 107 13.05 -5.95 -5.16
C LEU A 107 14.49 -6.29 -4.74
N ASP A 108 15.49 -5.72 -5.43
CA ASP A 108 16.92 -5.95 -5.14
C ASP A 108 17.40 -5.15 -3.91
N GLY A 109 16.64 -4.14 -3.49
CA GLY A 109 16.99 -3.29 -2.35
C GLY A 109 18.04 -2.23 -2.68
N THR A 110 18.36 -2.03 -3.95
CA THR A 110 19.28 -1.00 -4.42
C THR A 110 18.60 0.36 -4.39
N GLY A 111 19.19 1.30 -3.65
CA GLY A 111 18.66 2.66 -3.58
C GLY A 111 17.23 2.73 -3.04
N ILE A 112 16.89 1.94 -2.01
CA ILE A 112 15.76 2.25 -1.13
C ILE A 112 16.17 3.46 -0.29
N ASP A 113 16.15 4.61 -0.92
CA ASP A 113 16.49 5.91 -0.37
C ASP A 113 15.21 6.70 -0.05
N LYS A 114 15.40 7.96 0.34
CA LYS A 114 14.27 8.87 0.58
C LYS A 114 13.44 9.09 -0.69
N ASP A 115 14.00 8.94 -1.88
CA ASP A 115 13.32 9.21 -3.14
C ASP A 115 12.37 8.08 -3.51
N LEU A 116 12.76 6.81 -3.31
CA LEU A 116 11.87 5.67 -3.52
C LEU A 116 10.70 5.67 -2.51
N LEU A 117 10.94 6.18 -1.31
CA LEU A 117 9.95 6.31 -0.24
C LEU A 117 9.21 7.65 -0.27
N ALA A 118 9.48 8.49 -1.26
CA ALA A 118 8.89 9.81 -1.38
C ALA A 118 7.44 9.74 -1.86
N GLU A 119 6.72 10.81 -1.55
CA GLU A 119 5.41 11.06 -2.11
C GLU A 119 5.49 11.18 -3.64
N LEU A 120 4.48 10.68 -4.33
CA LEU A 120 4.31 11.02 -5.74
C LEU A 120 4.06 12.52 -5.89
N PRO A 121 4.49 13.15 -6.99
CA PRO A 121 4.14 14.53 -7.26
C PRO A 121 2.62 14.74 -7.21
N ARG A 122 2.18 15.93 -6.78
CA ARG A 122 0.76 16.31 -6.81
C ARG A 122 0.17 16.09 -8.21
N HIS A 123 -1.11 15.70 -8.26
CA HIS A 123 -1.82 15.30 -9.48
C HIS A 123 -1.29 14.01 -10.11
N SER A 124 -0.68 13.13 -9.32
CA SER A 124 -0.33 11.77 -9.77
C SER A 124 -1.44 10.77 -9.49
N LEU A 125 -2.28 11.06 -8.50
CA LEU A 125 -3.35 10.17 -8.07
C LEU A 125 -4.71 10.83 -8.27
N PHE A 126 -5.63 10.07 -8.86
CA PHE A 126 -7.02 10.47 -8.99
C PHE A 126 -7.87 9.77 -7.95
N VAL A 127 -8.70 10.53 -7.23
CA VAL A 127 -9.53 10.03 -6.13
C VAL A 127 -11.00 10.21 -6.47
N GLU A 128 -11.73 9.10 -6.49
CA GLU A 128 -13.16 9.08 -6.82
C GLU A 128 -13.98 8.48 -5.67
N PRO A 129 -15.11 9.09 -5.28
CA PRO A 129 -16.02 8.46 -4.33
C PRO A 129 -16.71 7.24 -4.95
N LEU A 130 -16.75 6.12 -4.22
CA LEU A 130 -17.36 4.85 -4.66
C LEU A 130 -18.90 4.80 -4.48
N LYS A 131 -19.49 5.78 -3.80
CA LYS A 131 -20.92 6.02 -3.67
C LYS A 131 -21.16 7.53 -3.69
N ALA A 132 -22.36 7.97 -4.08
CA ALA A 132 -22.78 9.35 -3.87
C ALA A 132 -22.65 9.68 -2.38
N GLN A 133 -21.73 10.58 -2.05
CA GLN A 133 -21.55 11.04 -0.68
C GLN A 133 -22.79 11.82 -0.27
N ALA A 134 -23.32 11.55 0.94
CA ALA A 134 -24.33 12.44 1.50
C ALA A 134 -23.75 13.85 1.54
N ALA A 135 -24.47 14.83 1.00
CA ALA A 135 -24.03 16.21 1.03
C ALA A 135 -23.76 16.61 2.49
N LEU A 136 -22.58 17.19 2.74
CA LEU A 136 -22.31 17.82 4.03
C LEU A 136 -23.35 18.93 4.22
N PRO A 137 -24.13 18.94 5.31
CA PRO A 137 -24.97 20.09 5.60
C PRO A 137 -24.06 21.31 5.78
N LEU A 138 -24.42 22.40 5.08
CA LEU A 138 -23.80 23.71 5.20
C LEU A 138 -23.91 24.25 6.63
#